data_AF-A0A7C8YBJ3-F1
#
_entry.id   AF-A0A7C8YBJ3-F1
#
_cell.length_a   1.000
_cell.length_b   1.000
_cell.length_c   1.000
_cell.angle_alpha   90.00
_cell.angle_beta   90.00
_cell.angle_gamma   90.00
#
_symmetry.space_group_name_H-M   'P 1'
#
loop_
_entity.id
_entity.type
_entity.pdbx_description
1 polymer ?
#
loop_
_entity_poly.entity_id
_entity_poly.type
_entity_poly.pdbx_seq_one_letter_code
_entity_poly.pdbx_strand_id
1 'polypeptide(L)'
;HARTDQLKLMGPLILTGILKSLDDTNNQEADAISRETKTFAYQAIGMIAQRLPTLFRDKIEMAARLFNALKSESQAIRLVVQEATNSLASAYKVICVQPRILAL
;
A
#
# COMPACT_ATOMS: atom_id res chain seq x y z
N HIS A 1 10.18 5.17 19.77
CA HIS A 1 10.77 5.52 18.45
C HIS A 1 11.47 4.28 17.87
N ALA A 2 10.75 3.43 17.14
CA ALA A 2 11.38 2.34 16.40
C ALA A 2 12.29 2.96 15.34
N ARG A 3 13.58 2.61 15.34
CA ARG A 3 14.57 3.19 14.42
C ARG A 3 14.15 2.85 12.99
N THR A 4 14.22 3.83 12.09
CA THR A 4 13.82 3.74 10.67
C THR A 4 14.37 2.49 9.96
N ASP A 5 15.49 1.94 10.43
CA ASP A 5 16.11 0.71 9.92
C ASP A 5 15.34 -0.58 10.25
N GLN A 6 14.66 -0.66 11.40
CA GLN A 6 13.77 -1.79 11.71
C GLN A 6 12.54 -1.79 10.81
N LEU A 7 12.02 -0.61 10.46
CA LEU A 7 10.90 -0.49 9.53
C LEU A 7 11.31 -0.91 8.13
N LYS A 8 12.52 -0.57 7.66
CA LYS A 8 13.06 -1.07 6.39
C LYS A 8 13.15 -2.60 6.36
N LEU A 9 13.54 -3.23 7.47
CA LEU A 9 13.68 -4.69 7.57
C LEU A 9 12.33 -5.41 7.66
N MET A 10 11.36 -4.84 8.39
CA MET A 10 10.03 -5.43 8.64
C MET A 10 8.99 -5.04 7.57
N GLY A 11 9.22 -3.96 6.83
CA GLY A 11 8.30 -3.43 5.81
C GLY A 11 7.82 -4.48 4.79
N PRO A 12 8.70 -5.32 4.20
CA PRO A 12 8.28 -6.40 3.33
C PRO A 12 7.35 -7.40 4.02
N LEU A 13 7.66 -7.83 5.25
CA LEU A 13 6.86 -8.81 6.01
C LEU A 13 5.49 -8.25 6.36
N ILE A 14 5.44 -7.01 6.85
CA ILE A 14 4.19 -6.31 7.19
C ILE A 14 3.31 -6.16 5.95
N LEU A 15 3.89 -5.73 4.82
CA LEU A 15 3.15 -5.60 3.56
C LEU A 15 2.57 -6.94 3.12
N THR A 16 3.34 -8.03 3.17
CA THR A 16 2.84 -9.37 2.83
C THR A 16 1.70 -9.80 3.74
N GLY A 17 1.80 -9.53 5.06
CA GLY A 17 0.72 -9.82 6.01
C GLY A 17 -0.56 -9.06 5.70
N ILE A 18 -0.45 -7.75 5.40
CA ILE A 18 -1.59 -6.92 5.01
C ILE A 18 -2.24 -7.43 3.73
N LEU A 19 -1.43 -7.78 2.72
CA LEU A 19 -1.94 -8.27 1.44
C LEU A 19 -2.69 -9.58 1.59
N LYS A 20 -2.17 -10.50 2.40
CA LYS A 20 -2.85 -11.75 2.72
C LYS A 20 -4.18 -11.50 3.42
N SER A 21 -4.21 -10.62 4.42
CA SER A 21 -5.45 -10.24 5.11
C SER A 21 -6.49 -9.67 4.15
N LEU A 22 -6.09 -8.84 3.18
CA LEU A 22 -7.01 -8.31 2.16
C LEU A 22 -7.57 -9.40 1.25
N ASP A 23 -6.74 -10.38 0.88
CA ASP A 23 -7.18 -11.51 0.04
C ASP A 23 -8.15 -12.41 0.80
N ASP A 24 -7.91 -12.65 2.09
CA ASP A 24 -8.80 -13.43 2.96
C ASP A 24 -10.16 -12.72 3.16
N THR A 25 -10.15 -11.41 3.42
CA THR A 25 -11.38 -10.62 3.61
C THR A 25 -12.19 -10.45 2.32
N ASN A 26 -11.55 -10.47 1.14
CA ASN A 26 -12.26 -10.44 -0.14
C ASN A 26 -13.08 -11.70 -0.43
N ASN A 27 -12.74 -12.82 0.21
CA ASN A 27 -13.42 -14.10 0.06
C ASN A 27 -14.55 -14.32 1.07
N GLN A 28 -14.78 -13.37 1.98
CA GLN A 28 -15.80 -13.44 3.03
C GLN A 28 -16.99 -12.51 2.74
N GLU A 29 -18.16 -12.82 3.32
CA GLU A 29 -19.32 -11.94 3.23
C GLU A 29 -18.99 -10.55 3.80
N ALA A 30 -19.43 -9.50 3.09
CA ALA A 30 -19.10 -8.11 3.40
C ALA A 30 -19.83 -7.60 4.65
N ASP A 31 -19.37 -8.01 5.83
CA ASP A 31 -19.81 -7.47 7.11
C ASP A 31 -19.09 -6.17 7.48
N ALA A 32 -19.53 -5.51 8.56
CA ALA A 32 -18.95 -4.24 8.99
C ALA A 32 -17.46 -4.35 9.38
N ILE A 33 -17.07 -5.48 9.97
CA ILE A 33 -15.70 -5.75 10.44
C ILE A 33 -14.75 -5.95 9.25
N SER A 34 -15.23 -6.62 8.21
CA SER A 34 -14.53 -6.85 6.95
C SER A 34 -14.24 -5.52 6.25
N ARG A 35 -15.22 -4.61 6.21
CA ARG A 35 -15.02 -3.26 5.65
C ARG A 35 -13.99 -2.45 6.43
N GLU A 36 -14.04 -2.51 7.75
CA GLU A 36 -13.11 -1.79 8.61
C GLU A 36 -11.68 -2.35 8.48
N THR A 37 -11.55 -3.67 8.41
CA THR A 37 -10.26 -4.36 8.21
C THR A 37 -9.64 -3.98 6.86
N LYS A 38 -10.43 -3.97 5.78
CA LYS A 38 -10.00 -3.47 4.48
C LYS A 38 -9.54 -2.01 4.55
N THR A 39 -10.29 -1.18 5.27
CA THR A 39 -9.97 0.24 5.46
C THR A 39 -8.58 0.40 6.09
N PHE A 40 -8.33 -0.28 7.21
CA PHE A 40 -7.03 -0.23 7.88
C PHE A 40 -5.91 -0.79 7.00
N ALA A 41 -6.17 -1.86 6.25
CA ALA A 41 -5.20 -2.44 5.35
C ALA A 41 -4.78 -1.46 4.23
N TYR A 42 -5.74 -0.82 3.56
CA TYR A 42 -5.42 0.17 2.52
C TYR A 42 -4.71 1.41 3.09
N GLN A 43 -5.10 1.90 4.28
CA GLN A 43 -4.40 2.98 4.96
C GLN A 43 -2.95 2.60 5.28
N ALA A 44 -2.72 1.39 5.79
CA ALA A 44 -1.39 0.90 6.09
C ALA A 44 -0.52 0.79 4.83
N ILE A 45 -1.07 0.31 3.71
CA ILE A 45 -0.37 0.30 2.41
C ILE A 45 0.05 1.73 2.02
N GLY A 46 -0.85 2.72 2.14
CA GLY A 46 -0.54 4.12 1.86
C GLY A 46 0.61 4.65 2.73
N MET A 47 0.60 4.35 4.04
CA MET A 47 1.67 4.75 4.95
C MET A 47 3.01 4.09 4.63
N ILE A 48 3.01 2.79 4.28
CA ILE A 48 4.23 2.08 3.87
C ILE A 48 4.77 2.68 2.57
N ALA A 49 3.91 3.03 1.61
CA ALA A 49 4.32 3.68 0.36
C ALA A 49 4.99 5.04 0.61
N GLN A 50 4.48 5.84 1.54
CA GLN A 50 5.09 7.13 1.89
C GLN A 50 6.43 6.97 2.63
N ARG A 51 6.53 5.99 3.55
CA ARG A 51 7.71 5.82 4.43
C ARG A 51 8.82 4.97 3.82
N LEU A 52 8.47 4.01 2.96
CA LEU A 52 9.38 3.05 2.33
C LEU A 52 9.11 2.97 0.82
N PRO A 53 9.27 4.07 0.07
CA PRO A 53 8.94 4.08 -1.36
C PRO A 53 9.76 3.04 -2.16
N THR A 54 11.01 2.77 -1.76
CA THR A 54 11.89 1.78 -2.39
C THR A 54 11.33 0.36 -2.38
N LEU A 55 10.45 0.02 -1.43
CA LEU A 55 9.82 -1.30 -1.34
C LEU A 55 8.90 -1.60 -2.54
N PHE A 56 8.43 -0.54 -3.22
CA PHE A 56 7.48 -0.64 -4.33
C PHE A 56 8.14 -0.54 -5.70
N ARG A 57 9.45 -0.24 -5.79
CA ARG A 57 10.19 0.05 -7.04
C ARG A 57 9.88 -0.93 -8.17
N ASP A 58 9.91 -2.22 -7.89
CA ASP A 58 9.75 -3.28 -8.90
C ASP A 58 8.41 -4.02 -8.76
N LYS A 59 7.46 -3.46 -7.98
CA LYS A 59 6.17 -4.10 -7.68
C LYS A 59 5.02 -3.43 -8.42
N ILE A 60 5.05 -3.40 -9.75
CA ILE A 60 3.99 -2.77 -10.58
C ILE A 60 2.63 -3.45 -10.35
N GLU A 61 2.64 -4.74 -10.00
CA GLU A 61 1.44 -5.50 -9.62
C GLU A 61 0.66 -4.85 -8.46
N MET A 62 1.34 -4.12 -7.57
CA MET A 62 0.68 -3.38 -6.49
C MET A 62 -0.20 -2.24 -7.01
N ALA A 63 0.26 -1.54 -8.05
CA ALA A 63 -0.55 -0.51 -8.70
C ALA A 63 -1.78 -1.15 -9.35
N ALA A 64 -1.59 -2.24 -10.08
CA ALA A 64 -2.70 -2.98 -10.70
C ALA A 64 -3.73 -3.46 -9.66
N ARG A 65 -3.26 -3.96 -8.51
CA ARG A 65 -4.12 -4.39 -7.39
C ARG A 65 -4.95 -3.24 -6.83
N LEU A 66 -4.34 -2.08 -6.57
CA LEU A 66 -5.07 -0.90 -6.08
C LEU A 66 -6.07 -0.36 -7.10
N PHE A 67 -5.72 -0.33 -8.39
CA PHE A 67 -6.66 0.07 -9.44
C PHE A 67 -7.83 -0.91 -9.57
N ASN A 68 -7.59 -2.21 -9.43
CA ASN A 68 -8.66 -3.18 -9.40
C ASN A 68 -9.57 -2.97 -8.18
N ALA A 69 -9.00 -2.72 -7.00
CA ALA A 69 -9.76 -2.39 -5.80
C ALA A 69 -10.61 -1.12 -5.98
N LEU A 70 -10.09 -0.07 -6.64
CA LEU A 70 -10.87 1.12 -6.96
C LEU A 70 -12.12 0.83 -7.80
N LYS A 71 -12.01 -0.15 -8.70
CA LYS A 71 -13.12 -0.57 -9.56
C LYS A 71 -14.15 -1.41 -8.80
N SER A 72 -13.69 -2.39 -8.02
CA SER A 72 -14.56 -3.42 -7.42
C SER A 72 -15.12 -3.04 -6.04
N GLU A 73 -14.41 -2.22 -5.27
CA GLU A 73 -14.79 -1.95 -3.88
C GLU A 73 -15.97 -0.98 -3.77
N SER A 74 -16.71 -1.13 -2.66
CA SER A 74 -17.88 -0.32 -2.35
C SER A 74 -17.54 1.17 -2.16
N GLN A 75 -18.53 2.04 -2.33
CA GLN A 75 -18.39 3.48 -2.14
C GLN A 75 -17.81 3.85 -0.76
N ALA A 76 -18.12 3.07 0.28
CA ALA A 76 -17.70 3.33 1.66
C ALA A 76 -16.17 3.31 1.85
N ILE A 77 -15.44 2.47 1.10
CA ILE A 77 -13.98 2.31 1.24
C ILE A 77 -13.20 2.85 0.05
N ARG A 78 -13.89 3.25 -1.02
CA ARG A 78 -13.28 3.73 -2.26
C ARG A 78 -12.37 4.94 -2.04
N LEU A 79 -12.76 5.87 -1.17
CA LEU A 79 -11.95 7.04 -0.84
C LEU A 79 -10.58 6.63 -0.26
N VAL A 80 -10.58 5.65 0.65
CA VAL A 80 -9.37 5.15 1.30
C VAL A 80 -8.45 4.47 0.30
N VAL A 81 -9.01 3.70 -0.63
CA VAL A 81 -8.24 3.10 -1.73
C VAL A 81 -7.62 4.17 -2.64
N GLN A 82 -8.32 5.28 -2.91
CA GLN A 82 -7.80 6.40 -3.70
C GLN A 82 -6.60 7.06 -3.02
N GLU A 83 -6.69 7.30 -1.71
CA GLU A 83 -5.59 7.88 -0.93
C GLU A 83 -4.35 6.98 -0.90
N ALA A 84 -4.56 5.66 -0.73
CA ALA A 84 -3.49 4.67 -0.82
C ALA A 84 -2.86 4.66 -2.22
N THR A 85 -3.67 4.75 -3.27
CA THR A 85 -3.22 4.79 -4.67
C THR A 85 -2.41 6.06 -4.95
N ASN A 86 -2.83 7.22 -4.46
CA ASN A 86 -2.08 8.47 -4.58
C ASN A 86 -0.73 8.39 -3.86
N SER A 87 -0.70 7.80 -2.66
CA SER A 87 0.52 7.57 -1.91
C SER A 87 1.49 6.65 -2.66
N LEU A 88 0.97 5.58 -3.27
CA LEU A 88 1.75 4.68 -4.10
C LEU A 88 2.28 5.36 -5.38
N ALA A 89 1.46 6.18 -6.05
CA ALA A 89 1.88 6.93 -7.23
C ALA A 89 3.01 7.92 -6.89
N SER A 90 2.94 8.57 -5.73
CA SER A 90 4.01 9.43 -5.23
C SER A 90 5.30 8.62 -4.99
N ALA A 91 5.20 7.44 -4.40
CA ALA A 91 6.35 6.54 -4.19
C ALA A 91 7.07 6.19 -5.50
N TYR A 92 6.32 5.83 -6.56
CA TYR A 92 6.91 5.56 -7.88
C TYR A 92 7.60 6.79 -8.49
N LYS A 93 7.03 7.99 -8.32
CA LYS A 93 7.66 9.23 -8.78
C LYS A 93 8.96 9.52 -8.04
N VAL A 94 8.99 9.39 -6.72
CA VAL A 94 10.20 9.63 -5.90
C VAL A 94 11.34 8.72 -6.34
N ILE A 95 11.05 7.45 -6.63
CA ILE A 95 12.06 6.50 -7.14
C ILE A 95 12.61 6.92 -8.50
N CYS A 96 11.75 7.42 -9.40
CA CYS A 96 12.15 7.92 -10.72
C CYS A 96 13.01 9.20 -10.62
N VAL A 97 12.82 10.03 -9.60
CA VAL A 97 13.61 11.26 -9.36
C VAL A 97 14.92 10.99 -8.59
N GLN A 98 15.04 9.85 -7.91
CA GLN A 98 16.24 9.43 -7.17
C GLN A 98 17.37 8.72 -7.97
N PRO A 99 17.63 8.97 -9.28
CA PRO A 99 18.86 8.50 -9.92
C PRO A 99 19.83 9.59 -10.41
N ARG A 100 19.81 10.84 -9.89
CA ARG A 100 20.70 11.90 -10.44
C ARG A 100 21.50 12.79 -9.50
N ILE A 101 21.42 12.66 -8.17
CA ILE A 101 22.12 13.58 -7.24
C ILE A 101 23.32 12.92 -6.52
N LEU A 102 23.69 11.68 -6.84
CA LEU A 102 24.84 11.00 -6.22
C LEU A 102 25.97 10.64 -7.20
N ALA A 103 26.23 11.50 -8.20
CA ALA A 103 27.29 11.31 -9.17
C ALA A 103 28.14 12.57 -9.44
N LEU A 104 28.29 13.45 -8.44
CA LEU A 104 29.23 14.58 -8.47
C LEU A 104 29.98 14.68 -7.14
#